data_AF-A0A4Q2YYU0-F1
#
_entry.id   AF-A0A4Q2YYU0-F1
#
_cell.length_a   1.000
_cell.length_b   1.000
_cell.length_c   1.000
_cell.angle_alpha   90.00
_cell.angle_beta   90.00
_cell.angle_gamma   90.00
#
_symmetry.space_group_name_H-M   'P 1'
#
loop_
_entity.id
_entity.type
_entity.pdbx_description
1 polymer ?
#
loop_
_entity_poly.entity_id
_entity_poly.type
_entity_poly.pdbx_seq_one_letter_code
_entity_poly.pdbx_strand_id
1 'polypeptide(L)'
;MAAMTSLTRISRLALAAALLIPTVAHASELTPEQMAWYRAQMGLAANSGPPPSTSPVGDAVMEWRRLTANSGASFDQLSRFLMANKGWPDNDKMRTRAEKSISLDSYDPQRTLAYFKSYPPQTASGHLRYALALNASGRREDANAAVRRAWTSGPLDDYETSRALSMFPGAITLADHDARMDRLLWSGATAAAGRQLAFTSPDKRAVFAARLAMRNASVDA
;
A
#
# COMPACT_ATOMS: atom_id res chain seq x y z
N MET A 1 -13.02 15.22 78.86
CA MET A 1 -11.72 14.84 78.25
C MET A 1 -11.95 14.59 76.76
N ALA A 2 -11.66 15.58 75.92
CA ALA A 2 -11.69 15.45 74.46
C ALA A 2 -10.38 16.03 73.95
N ALA A 3 -9.58 15.17 73.32
CA ALA A 3 -8.20 15.43 72.96
C ALA A 3 -8.09 16.32 71.71
N MET A 4 -7.14 17.24 71.77
CA MET A 4 -6.57 17.94 70.63
C MET A 4 -5.74 16.94 69.81
N THR A 5 -5.97 16.85 68.50
CA THR A 5 -4.97 16.33 67.55
C THR A 5 -4.92 17.22 66.32
N SER A 6 -3.77 17.88 66.18
CA SER A 6 -3.38 18.78 65.11
C SER A 6 -3.12 18.06 63.79
N LEU A 7 -3.57 18.64 62.66
CA LEU A 7 -3.21 18.21 61.31
C LEU A 7 -1.72 18.44 61.03
N THR A 8 -0.99 17.37 60.69
CA THR A 8 0.35 17.47 60.11
C THR A 8 0.28 17.64 58.59
N ARG A 9 0.98 18.66 58.08
CA ARG A 9 1.18 18.92 56.65
C ARG A 9 2.10 17.84 56.09
N ILE A 10 1.56 16.89 55.33
CA ILE A 10 2.38 15.92 54.60
C ILE A 10 2.91 16.58 53.33
N SER A 11 4.24 16.58 53.25
CA SER A 11 5.11 17.20 52.25
C SER A 11 4.79 16.85 50.80
N ARG A 12 4.77 17.87 49.94
CA ARG A 12 4.68 17.81 48.46
C ARG A 12 5.99 17.36 47.78
N LEU A 13 6.73 16.43 48.38
CA LEU A 13 8.06 15.99 47.92
C LEU A 13 8.13 14.45 47.81
N ALA A 14 7.13 13.85 47.16
CA ALA A 14 7.16 12.44 46.78
C ALA A 14 6.58 12.22 45.37
N LEU A 15 6.80 13.19 44.47
CA LEU A 15 6.34 13.15 43.08
C LEU A 15 7.48 13.52 42.12
N ALA A 16 8.62 12.82 42.20
CA ALA A 16 9.74 13.04 41.27
C ALA A 16 10.71 11.86 41.10
N ALA A 17 10.31 10.61 41.38
CA ALA A 17 11.25 9.47 41.34
C ALA A 17 10.78 8.24 40.55
N ALA A 18 9.79 8.38 39.66
CA ALA A 18 9.28 7.26 38.84
C ALA A 18 9.43 7.45 37.32
N LEU A 19 10.25 8.40 36.86
CA LEU A 19 10.32 8.78 35.44
C LEU A 19 11.71 8.68 34.82
N LEU A 20 12.51 7.70 35.27
CA LEU A 20 13.79 7.34 34.66
C LEU A 20 13.91 5.81 34.58
N ILE A 21 12.95 5.16 33.91
CA ILE A 21 13.24 3.86 33.29
C ILE A 21 13.58 4.19 31.84
N PRO A 22 14.87 4.25 31.45
CA PRO A 22 15.21 4.25 30.04
C PRO A 22 14.67 2.93 29.47
N THR A 23 13.64 3.01 28.64
CA THR A 23 13.27 1.91 27.77
C THR A 23 14.42 1.74 26.79
N VAL A 24 15.41 0.93 27.18
CA VAL A 24 16.43 0.46 26.25
C VAL A 24 15.70 -0.43 25.27
N ALA A 25 15.52 0.04 24.04
CA ALA A 25 15.06 -0.79 22.95
C ALA A 25 16.17 -1.84 22.71
N HIS A 26 16.08 -2.99 23.36
CA HIS A 26 16.92 -4.12 23.03
C HIS A 26 16.52 -4.58 21.63
N ALA A 27 17.37 -4.32 20.64
CA ALA A 27 17.35 -5.09 19.42
C ALA A 27 17.75 -6.52 19.82
N SER A 28 16.77 -7.42 19.88
CA SER A 28 17.02 -8.81 20.24
C SER A 28 17.85 -9.46 19.12
N GLU A 29 19.15 -9.63 19.39
CA GLU A 29 20.05 -10.35 18.50
C GLU A 29 19.69 -11.85 18.50
N LEU A 30 19.82 -12.48 17.33
CA LEU A 30 19.61 -13.93 17.19
C LEU A 30 20.72 -14.67 17.94
N THR A 31 20.35 -15.61 18.81
CA THR A 31 21.32 -16.53 19.42
C THR A 31 22.01 -17.38 18.33
N PRO A 32 23.22 -17.90 18.58
CA PRO A 32 23.91 -18.77 17.61
C PRO A 32 23.07 -19.98 17.17
N GLU A 33 22.31 -20.58 18.09
CA GLU A 33 21.41 -21.70 17.81
C GLU A 33 20.26 -21.28 16.88
N GLN A 34 19.60 -20.14 17.16
CA GLN A 34 18.56 -19.58 16.29
C GLN A 34 19.12 -19.25 14.92
N MET A 35 20.30 -18.63 14.85
CA MET A 35 20.94 -18.27 13.60
C MET A 35 21.27 -19.51 12.76
N ALA A 36 21.80 -20.57 13.37
CA ALA A 36 22.07 -21.84 12.69
C ALA A 36 20.79 -22.48 12.14
N TRP A 37 19.71 -22.47 12.94
CA TRP A 37 18.41 -23.01 12.53
C TRP A 37 17.81 -22.24 11.33
N TYR A 38 17.73 -20.91 11.39
CA TYR A 38 17.23 -20.10 10.28
C TYR A 38 18.12 -20.24 9.03
N ARG A 39 19.45 -20.31 9.19
CA ARG A 39 20.38 -20.52 8.06
C ARG A 39 20.15 -21.86 7.37
N ALA A 40 19.93 -22.94 8.12
CA ALA A 40 19.63 -24.25 7.54
C ALA A 40 18.30 -24.22 6.78
N GLN A 41 17.24 -23.63 7.35
CA GLN A 41 15.94 -23.48 6.69
C GLN A 41 16.04 -22.61 5.41
N MET A 42 16.99 -21.69 5.37
CA MET A 42 17.32 -20.86 4.22
C MET A 42 18.21 -21.56 3.17
N GLY A 43 18.62 -22.82 3.40
CA GLY A 43 19.54 -23.57 2.55
C GLY A 43 21.01 -23.11 2.63
N LEU A 44 21.34 -22.29 3.63
CA LEU A 44 22.66 -21.67 3.83
C LEU A 44 23.55 -22.45 4.82
N ALA A 45 23.06 -23.57 5.35
CA ALA A 45 23.78 -24.48 6.25
C ALA A 45 23.28 -25.92 6.07
N ALA A 46 24.18 -26.90 6.22
CA ALA A 46 23.90 -28.32 5.95
C ALA A 46 23.19 -29.04 7.11
N ASN A 47 23.39 -28.59 8.36
CA ASN A 47 22.78 -29.18 9.54
C ASN A 47 22.11 -28.09 10.39
N SER A 48 20.90 -28.38 10.87
CA SER A 48 20.25 -27.67 11.98
C SER A 48 20.10 -28.62 13.17
N GLY A 49 20.37 -28.11 14.38
CA GLY A 49 19.89 -28.74 15.61
C GLY A 49 18.36 -28.67 15.71
N PRO A 50 17.76 -29.25 16.78
CA PRO A 50 16.33 -29.13 17.03
C PRO A 50 15.87 -27.66 17.05
N PRO A 51 14.61 -27.36 16.68
CA PRO A 51 14.12 -26.00 16.56
C PRO A 51 14.24 -25.26 17.90
N PRO A 52 15.02 -24.17 17.97
CA PRO A 52 15.09 -23.33 19.17
C PRO A 52 13.79 -22.54 19.32
N SER A 53 13.63 -21.83 20.44
CA SER A 53 12.56 -20.82 20.55
C SER A 53 12.65 -19.83 19.39
N THR A 54 11.53 -19.52 18.75
CA THR A 54 11.54 -18.67 17.55
C THR A 54 11.86 -17.21 17.89
N SER A 55 12.42 -16.50 16.92
CA SER A 55 12.67 -15.06 17.02
C SER A 55 11.71 -14.32 16.08
N PRO A 56 11.04 -13.24 16.53
CA PRO A 56 10.15 -12.46 15.67
C PRO A 56 10.83 -11.98 14.38
N VAL A 57 12.11 -11.63 14.45
CA VAL A 57 12.89 -11.18 13.28
C VAL A 57 13.19 -12.36 12.35
N GLY A 58 13.57 -13.51 12.89
CA GLY A 58 13.84 -14.69 12.08
C GLY A 58 12.57 -15.21 11.38
N ASP A 59 11.44 -15.22 12.09
CA ASP A 59 10.14 -15.59 11.51
C ASP A 59 9.73 -14.60 10.41
N ALA A 60 9.96 -13.30 10.60
CA ALA A 60 9.74 -12.28 9.58
C ALA A 60 10.63 -12.47 8.33
N VAL A 61 11.90 -12.86 8.49
CA VAL A 61 12.79 -13.18 7.36
C VAL A 61 12.28 -14.39 6.57
N MET A 62 11.84 -15.45 7.25
CA MET A 62 11.31 -16.64 6.59
C MET A 62 10.03 -16.34 5.82
N GLU A 63 9.10 -15.59 6.43
CA GLU A 63 7.86 -15.19 5.79
C GLU A 63 8.11 -14.25 4.61
N TRP A 64 9.02 -13.28 4.77
CA TRP A 64 9.42 -12.39 3.70
C TRP A 64 9.96 -13.14 2.48
N ARG A 65 10.82 -14.15 2.70
CA ARG A 65 11.33 -15.01 1.62
C ARG A 65 10.20 -15.77 0.93
N ARG A 66 9.28 -16.35 1.71
CA ARG A 66 8.12 -17.07 1.17
C ARG A 66 7.25 -16.15 0.29
N LEU A 67 6.96 -14.93 0.77
CA LEU A 67 6.17 -13.94 0.04
C LEU A 67 6.87 -13.42 -1.20
N THR A 68 8.20 -13.27 -1.14
CA THR A 68 9.00 -12.81 -2.28
C THR A 68 9.10 -13.88 -3.36
N ALA A 69 9.25 -15.15 -2.97
CA ALA A 69 9.27 -16.28 -3.90
C ALA A 69 7.88 -16.60 -4.51
N ASN A 70 6.81 -16.38 -3.76
CA ASN A 70 5.44 -16.62 -4.23
C ASN A 70 4.86 -15.37 -4.90
N SER A 71 4.91 -15.30 -6.23
CA SER A 71 4.33 -14.19 -7.01
C SER A 71 2.81 -14.04 -6.81
N GLY A 72 2.10 -15.14 -6.55
CA GLY A 72 0.64 -15.20 -6.35
C GLY A 72 0.17 -15.06 -4.91
N ALA A 73 0.99 -14.49 -4.00
CA ALA A 73 0.57 -14.23 -2.62
C ALA A 73 -0.70 -13.37 -2.56
N SER A 74 -1.64 -13.74 -1.71
CA SER A 74 -2.91 -13.02 -1.57
C SER A 74 -2.73 -11.67 -0.88
N PHE A 75 -3.71 -10.78 -1.06
CA PHE A 75 -3.76 -9.52 -0.33
C PHE A 75 -3.65 -9.71 1.18
N ASP A 76 -4.31 -10.74 1.73
CA ASP A 76 -4.27 -11.03 3.17
C ASP A 76 -2.87 -11.39 3.67
N GLN A 77 -2.14 -12.18 2.89
CA GLN A 77 -0.77 -12.57 3.24
C GLN A 77 0.15 -11.34 3.19
N LEU A 78 0.07 -10.55 2.13
CA LEU A 78 0.91 -9.37 1.92
C LEU A 78 0.59 -8.25 2.94
N SER A 79 -0.70 -7.93 3.13
CA SER A 79 -1.14 -6.88 4.04
C SER A 79 -0.79 -7.19 5.48
N ARG A 80 -1.00 -8.45 5.94
CA ARG A 80 -0.60 -8.86 7.29
C ARG A 80 0.89 -8.70 7.53
N PHE A 81 1.72 -9.16 6.60
CA PHE A 81 3.17 -9.04 6.72
C PHE A 81 3.60 -7.58 6.76
N LEU A 82 3.10 -6.75 5.83
CA LEU A 82 3.40 -5.32 5.76
C LEU A 82 2.95 -4.57 7.01
N MET A 83 1.76 -4.86 7.54
CA MET A 83 1.25 -4.18 8.74
C MET A 83 2.02 -4.57 10.01
N ALA A 84 2.48 -5.82 10.11
CA ALA A 84 3.27 -6.30 11.24
C ALA A 84 4.75 -5.87 11.18
N ASN A 85 5.32 -5.71 9.98
CA ASN A 85 6.76 -5.45 9.78
C ASN A 85 6.98 -4.12 9.03
N LYS A 86 6.69 -2.99 9.69
CA LYS A 86 6.89 -1.66 9.10
C LYS A 86 8.37 -1.39 8.83
N GLY A 87 8.69 -0.84 7.66
CA GLY A 87 10.07 -0.51 7.27
C GLY A 87 10.91 -1.71 6.81
N TRP A 88 10.30 -2.89 6.66
CA TRP A 88 11.00 -4.09 6.16
C TRP A 88 11.58 -3.88 4.74
N PRO A 89 12.70 -4.53 4.37
CA PRO A 89 13.22 -4.48 3.01
C PRO A 89 12.18 -4.79 1.91
N ASP A 90 12.33 -4.14 0.76
CA ASP A 90 11.42 -4.24 -0.39
C ASP A 90 9.96 -3.85 -0.10
N ASN A 91 9.73 -3.02 0.92
CA ASN A 91 8.38 -2.59 1.34
C ASN A 91 7.55 -2.07 0.16
N ASP A 92 8.10 -1.20 -0.68
CA ASP A 92 7.37 -0.58 -1.79
C ASP A 92 6.95 -1.59 -2.86
N LYS A 93 7.82 -2.56 -3.18
CA LYS A 93 7.49 -3.66 -4.11
C LYS A 93 6.37 -4.53 -3.53
N MET A 94 6.46 -4.88 -2.25
CA MET A 94 5.43 -5.65 -1.57
C MET A 94 4.10 -4.89 -1.51
N ARG A 95 4.14 -3.58 -1.24
CA ARG A 95 2.95 -2.71 -1.26
C ARG A 95 2.31 -2.66 -2.65
N THR A 96 3.10 -2.54 -3.71
CA THR A 96 2.60 -2.56 -5.11
C THR A 96 1.93 -3.90 -5.42
N ARG A 97 2.53 -5.01 -4.98
CA ARG A 97 1.94 -6.35 -5.13
C ARG A 97 0.66 -6.50 -4.31
N ALA A 98 0.63 -5.99 -3.08
CA ALA A 98 -0.55 -6.01 -2.23
C ALA A 98 -1.69 -5.24 -2.89
N GLU A 99 -1.42 -4.03 -3.40
CA GLU A 99 -2.37 -3.25 -4.19
C GLU A 99 -2.92 -4.09 -5.35
N LYS A 100 -2.05 -4.66 -6.20
CA LYS A 100 -2.49 -5.46 -7.35
C LYS A 100 -3.30 -6.70 -6.97
N SER A 101 -3.01 -7.31 -5.83
CA SER A 101 -3.68 -8.53 -5.35
C SER A 101 -5.10 -8.29 -4.78
N ILE A 102 -5.49 -7.03 -4.55
CA ILE A 102 -6.88 -6.70 -4.21
C ILE A 102 -7.72 -6.88 -5.48
N SER A 103 -8.64 -7.84 -5.44
CA SER A 103 -9.60 -8.09 -6.51
C SER A 103 -10.54 -6.89 -6.68
N LEU A 104 -10.94 -6.62 -7.92
CA LEU A 104 -11.88 -5.55 -8.25
C LEU A 104 -13.34 -5.95 -7.99
N ASP A 105 -13.62 -7.25 -7.89
CA ASP A 105 -14.96 -7.83 -7.81
C ASP A 105 -15.30 -8.43 -6.46
N SER A 106 -14.30 -8.92 -5.74
CA SER A 106 -14.50 -9.61 -4.46
C SER A 106 -13.37 -9.27 -3.50
N TYR A 107 -13.65 -8.31 -2.62
CA TYR A 107 -12.73 -7.83 -1.61
C TYR A 107 -13.51 -7.40 -0.36
N ASP A 108 -12.83 -7.34 0.79
CA ASP A 108 -13.39 -6.77 2.02
C ASP A 108 -13.12 -5.24 2.02
N PRO A 109 -14.17 -4.39 1.94
CA PRO A 109 -13.98 -2.95 1.91
C PRO A 109 -13.31 -2.41 3.18
N GLN A 110 -13.68 -2.91 4.36
CA GLN A 110 -13.16 -2.41 5.64
C GLN A 110 -11.69 -2.77 5.81
N ARG A 111 -11.31 -4.01 5.47
CA ARG A 111 -9.90 -4.42 5.48
C ARG A 111 -9.05 -3.63 4.48
N THR A 112 -9.59 -3.41 3.28
CA THR A 112 -8.92 -2.65 2.23
C THR A 112 -8.70 -1.19 2.67
N LEU A 113 -9.69 -0.55 3.27
CA LEU A 113 -9.57 0.80 3.81
C LEU A 113 -8.57 0.87 4.97
N ALA A 114 -8.58 -0.10 5.88
CA ALA A 114 -7.62 -0.15 7.00
C ALA A 114 -6.17 -0.29 6.51
N TYR A 115 -5.94 -1.11 5.48
CA TYR A 115 -4.64 -1.20 4.81
C TYR A 115 -4.23 0.14 4.19
N PHE A 116 -5.09 0.75 3.37
CA PHE A 116 -4.77 2.02 2.70
C PHE A 116 -4.63 3.22 3.66
N LYS A 117 -5.23 3.17 4.85
CA LYS A 117 -4.99 4.14 5.92
C LYS A 117 -3.55 4.08 6.44
N SER A 118 -2.97 2.88 6.50
CA SER A 118 -1.58 2.69 6.95
C SER A 118 -0.58 2.88 5.80
N TYR A 119 -0.98 2.46 4.61
CA TYR A 119 -0.17 2.48 3.40
C TYR A 119 -0.96 3.14 2.27
N PRO A 120 -0.88 4.48 2.11
CA PRO A 120 -1.56 5.17 1.03
C PRO A 120 -1.21 4.54 -0.33
N PRO A 121 -2.16 4.48 -1.29
CA PRO A 121 -1.91 3.86 -2.59
C PRO A 121 -0.76 4.54 -3.31
N GLN A 122 0.11 3.76 -3.95
CA GLN A 122 1.23 4.28 -4.75
C GLN A 122 0.99 4.13 -6.26
N THR A 123 0.08 3.25 -6.68
CA THR A 123 -0.21 2.98 -8.09
C THR A 123 -1.59 3.48 -8.50
N ALA A 124 -1.78 3.67 -9.82
CA ALA A 124 -3.10 3.96 -10.39
C ALA A 124 -4.11 2.87 -10.04
N SER A 125 -3.69 1.61 -10.19
CA SER A 125 -4.42 0.42 -9.76
C SER A 125 -4.82 0.49 -8.28
N GLY A 126 -3.88 0.81 -7.38
CA GLY A 126 -4.13 0.96 -5.95
C GLY A 126 -5.13 2.07 -5.65
N HIS A 127 -5.02 3.23 -6.30
CA HIS A 127 -6.00 4.31 -6.16
C HIS A 127 -7.40 3.88 -6.59
N LEU A 128 -7.53 3.08 -7.67
CA LEU A 128 -8.82 2.54 -8.09
C LEU A 128 -9.40 1.60 -7.04
N ARG A 129 -8.59 0.70 -6.47
CA ARG A 129 -9.04 -0.23 -5.42
C ARG A 129 -9.44 0.49 -4.15
N TYR A 130 -8.71 1.54 -3.79
CA TYR A 130 -9.09 2.42 -2.69
C TYR A 130 -10.41 3.15 -2.97
N ALA A 131 -10.61 3.66 -4.18
CA ALA A 131 -11.87 4.29 -4.59
C ALA A 131 -13.04 3.31 -4.49
N LEU A 132 -12.87 2.07 -4.97
CA LEU A 132 -13.89 1.03 -4.88
C LEU A 132 -14.26 0.73 -3.43
N ALA A 133 -13.27 0.56 -2.55
CA ALA A 133 -13.52 0.31 -1.12
C ALA A 133 -14.21 1.48 -0.40
N LEU A 134 -13.85 2.72 -0.76
CA LEU A 134 -14.54 3.92 -0.28
C LEU A 134 -16.00 3.96 -0.75
N ASN A 135 -16.25 3.65 -2.02
CA ASN A 135 -17.59 3.61 -2.59
C ASN A 135 -18.47 2.54 -1.93
N ALA A 136 -17.92 1.33 -1.74
CA ALA A 136 -18.59 0.22 -1.06
C ALA A 136 -18.89 0.54 0.42
N SER A 137 -18.15 1.46 1.03
CA SER A 137 -18.36 1.92 2.41
C SER A 137 -19.22 3.20 2.51
N GLY A 138 -19.87 3.61 1.41
CA GLY A 138 -20.75 4.79 1.37
C GLY A 138 -20.02 6.15 1.36
N ARG A 139 -18.69 6.18 1.26
CA ARG A 139 -17.87 7.41 1.28
C ARG A 139 -17.71 7.99 -0.13
N ARG A 140 -18.82 8.40 -0.74
CA ARG A 140 -18.88 8.73 -2.18
C ARG A 140 -17.94 9.86 -2.60
N GLU A 141 -17.84 10.95 -1.85
CA GLU A 141 -16.97 12.08 -2.22
C GLU A 141 -15.49 11.69 -2.24
N ASP A 142 -15.03 11.01 -1.18
CA ASP A 142 -13.67 10.48 -1.10
C ASP A 142 -13.40 9.50 -2.24
N ALA A 143 -14.39 8.65 -2.57
CA ALA A 143 -14.28 7.67 -3.63
C ALA A 143 -14.11 8.35 -5.00
N ASN A 144 -14.89 9.41 -5.26
CA ASN A 144 -14.78 10.21 -6.49
C ASN A 144 -13.41 10.91 -6.59
N ALA A 145 -12.88 11.42 -5.47
CA ALA A 145 -11.53 11.98 -5.45
C ALA A 145 -10.47 10.90 -5.72
N ALA A 146 -10.61 9.71 -5.14
CA ALA A 146 -9.69 8.60 -5.33
C ALA A 146 -9.71 8.06 -6.77
N VAL A 147 -10.88 7.92 -7.41
CA VAL A 147 -10.95 7.45 -8.80
C VAL A 147 -10.38 8.48 -9.78
N ARG A 148 -10.56 9.79 -9.56
CA ARG A 148 -9.90 10.83 -10.37
C ARG A 148 -8.38 10.74 -10.26
N ARG A 149 -7.85 10.50 -9.06
CA ARG A 149 -6.42 10.23 -8.87
C ARG A 149 -6.00 8.99 -9.63
N ALA A 150 -6.71 7.87 -9.50
CA ALA A 150 -6.43 6.63 -10.23
C ALA A 150 -6.40 6.86 -11.75
N TRP A 151 -7.40 7.56 -12.27
CA TRP A 151 -7.59 7.84 -13.68
C TRP A 151 -6.45 8.67 -14.26
N THR A 152 -6.03 9.69 -13.52
CA THR A 152 -4.99 10.60 -13.97
C THR A 152 -3.60 10.10 -13.61
N SER A 153 -3.41 9.15 -12.67
CA SER A 153 -2.09 8.85 -12.10
C SER A 153 -1.16 8.00 -13.00
N GLY A 154 -1.70 7.19 -13.91
CA GLY A 154 -0.90 6.26 -14.70
C GLY A 154 -1.76 5.31 -15.54
N PRO A 155 -1.13 4.31 -16.18
CA PRO A 155 -1.87 3.32 -16.95
C PRO A 155 -2.77 2.49 -16.02
N LEU A 156 -3.98 2.24 -16.49
CA LEU A 156 -4.86 1.20 -15.99
C LEU A 156 -5.05 0.21 -17.14
N ASP A 157 -5.20 -1.07 -16.83
CA ASP A 157 -5.59 -2.03 -17.84
C ASP A 157 -7.06 -1.80 -18.30
N ASP A 158 -7.50 -2.53 -19.32
CA ASP A 158 -8.84 -2.34 -19.89
C ASP A 158 -9.95 -2.71 -18.89
N TYR A 159 -9.68 -3.69 -18.03
CA TYR A 159 -10.63 -4.12 -17.01
C TYR A 159 -10.79 -3.04 -15.94
N GLU A 160 -9.69 -2.53 -15.42
CA GLU A 160 -9.64 -1.41 -14.48
C GLU A 160 -10.26 -0.13 -15.05
N THR A 161 -10.00 0.16 -16.32
CA THR A 161 -10.59 1.31 -17.03
C THR A 161 -12.10 1.19 -17.09
N SER A 162 -12.61 0.01 -17.48
CA SER A 162 -14.05 -0.27 -17.51
C SER A 162 -14.69 -0.15 -16.12
N ARG A 163 -14.03 -0.69 -15.08
CA ARG A 163 -14.49 -0.57 -13.69
C ARG A 163 -14.53 0.87 -13.19
N ALA A 164 -13.52 1.67 -13.52
CA ALA A 164 -13.50 3.09 -13.14
C ALA A 164 -14.66 3.87 -13.77
N LEU A 165 -14.93 3.64 -15.06
CA LEU A 165 -16.02 4.32 -15.77
C LEU A 165 -17.41 3.86 -15.31
N SER A 166 -17.60 2.56 -15.07
CA SER A 166 -18.91 2.00 -14.70
C SER A 166 -19.29 2.26 -13.24
N MET A 167 -18.33 2.20 -12.32
CA MET A 167 -18.60 2.35 -10.89
C MET A 167 -18.67 3.81 -10.43
N PHE A 168 -18.16 4.75 -11.23
CA PHE A 168 -18.07 6.16 -10.89
C PHE A 168 -18.62 7.10 -11.97
N PRO A 169 -19.89 6.90 -12.40
CA PRO A 169 -20.49 7.76 -13.41
C PRO A 169 -20.51 9.22 -12.92
N GLY A 170 -20.04 10.14 -13.79
CA GLY A 170 -19.99 11.57 -13.52
C GLY A 170 -18.87 12.03 -12.56
N ALA A 171 -18.04 11.13 -12.02
CA ALA A 171 -16.93 11.51 -11.14
C ALA A 171 -15.70 12.03 -11.91
N ILE A 172 -15.45 11.44 -13.09
CA ILE A 172 -14.33 11.74 -13.98
C ILE A 172 -14.78 12.83 -14.95
N THR A 173 -14.08 13.95 -14.95
CA THR A 173 -14.42 15.13 -15.76
C THR A 173 -13.71 15.10 -17.12
N LEU A 174 -14.15 15.95 -18.06
CA LEU A 174 -13.42 16.15 -19.32
C LEU A 174 -11.96 16.59 -19.09
N ALA A 175 -11.70 17.40 -18.07
CA ALA A 175 -10.34 17.79 -17.71
C ALA A 175 -9.50 16.59 -17.23
N ASP A 176 -10.09 15.64 -16.50
CA ASP A 176 -9.42 14.41 -16.10
C ASP A 176 -9.13 13.50 -17.31
N HIS A 177 -10.05 13.45 -18.30
CA HIS A 177 -9.82 12.72 -19.55
C HIS A 177 -8.66 13.28 -20.36
N ASP A 178 -8.57 14.60 -20.47
CA ASP A 178 -7.46 15.29 -21.12
C ASP A 178 -6.14 15.04 -20.38
N ALA A 179 -6.13 15.17 -19.05
CA ALA A 179 -4.95 14.95 -18.23
C ALA A 179 -4.43 13.49 -18.33
N ARG A 180 -5.35 12.52 -18.40
CA ARG A 180 -4.99 11.11 -18.66
C ARG A 180 -4.40 10.94 -20.06
N MET A 181 -4.98 11.56 -21.09
CA MET A 181 -4.45 11.49 -22.45
C MET A 181 -3.02 12.03 -22.52
N ASP A 182 -2.77 13.19 -21.91
CA ASP A 182 -1.44 13.76 -21.81
C ASP A 182 -0.44 12.81 -21.15
N ARG A 183 -0.84 12.16 -20.05
CA ARG A 183 0.03 11.21 -19.35
C ARG A 183 0.34 9.97 -20.17
N LEU A 184 -0.67 9.40 -20.85
CA LEU A 184 -0.49 8.22 -21.71
C LEU A 184 0.44 8.54 -22.88
N LEU A 185 0.31 9.72 -23.48
CA LEU A 185 1.20 10.20 -24.54
C LEU A 185 2.61 10.50 -24.03
N TRP A 186 2.75 10.97 -22.79
CA TRP A 186 4.06 11.16 -22.15
C TRP A 186 4.74 9.80 -21.98
N SER A 187 4.03 8.80 -21.45
CA SER A 187 4.58 7.49 -21.10
C SER A 187 4.73 6.53 -22.27
N GLY A 188 4.44 6.96 -23.50
CA GLY A 188 4.48 6.10 -24.68
C GLY A 188 3.41 5.01 -24.71
N ALA A 189 2.35 5.12 -23.89
CA ALA A 189 1.27 4.14 -23.83
C ALA A 189 0.25 4.35 -24.97
N THR A 190 0.72 4.24 -26.22
CA THR A 190 -0.01 4.64 -27.43
C THR A 190 -1.31 3.85 -27.66
N ALA A 191 -1.33 2.54 -27.36
CA ALA A 191 -2.55 1.74 -27.46
C ALA A 191 -3.67 2.23 -26.52
N ALA A 192 -3.32 2.53 -25.26
CA ALA A 192 -4.25 3.09 -24.29
C ALA A 192 -4.66 4.53 -24.67
N ALA A 193 -3.72 5.34 -25.18
CA ALA A 193 -4.00 6.69 -25.68
C ALA A 193 -4.98 6.67 -26.86
N GLY A 194 -4.89 5.70 -27.76
CA GLY A 194 -5.84 5.50 -28.86
C GLY A 194 -7.27 5.28 -28.37
N ARG A 195 -7.45 4.43 -27.34
CA ARG A 195 -8.76 4.22 -26.70
C ARG A 195 -9.23 5.46 -25.93
N GLN A 196 -8.31 6.22 -25.33
CA GLN A 196 -8.62 7.42 -24.56
C GLN A 196 -9.13 8.58 -25.43
N LEU A 197 -8.73 8.65 -26.71
CA LEU A 197 -8.99 9.78 -27.59
C LEU A 197 -10.48 10.16 -27.70
N ALA A 198 -11.37 9.16 -27.71
CA ALA A 198 -12.82 9.38 -27.79
C ALA A 198 -13.38 10.10 -26.56
N PHE A 199 -12.73 9.98 -25.40
CA PHE A 199 -13.17 10.62 -24.15
C PHE A 199 -12.61 12.04 -23.95
N THR A 200 -11.63 12.45 -24.75
CA THR A 200 -11.01 13.78 -24.62
C THR A 200 -11.98 14.90 -25.02
N SER A 201 -11.69 16.10 -24.53
CA SER A 201 -12.46 17.30 -24.89
C SER A 201 -12.46 17.54 -26.40
N PRO A 202 -13.58 17.97 -27.00
CA PRO A 202 -13.66 18.23 -28.43
C PRO A 202 -12.57 19.17 -28.93
N ASP A 203 -12.28 20.24 -28.18
CA ASP A 203 -11.31 21.28 -28.54
C ASP A 203 -9.87 20.76 -28.61
N LYS A 204 -9.51 19.75 -27.79
CA LYS A 204 -8.15 19.19 -27.77
C LYS A 204 -8.00 17.91 -28.59
N ARG A 205 -9.09 17.28 -29.02
CA ARG A 205 -9.06 15.97 -29.68
C ARG A 205 -8.17 15.94 -30.90
N ALA A 206 -8.22 16.98 -31.75
CA ALA A 206 -7.37 17.08 -32.93
C ALA A 206 -5.86 17.14 -32.58
N VAL A 207 -5.51 17.92 -31.56
CA VAL A 207 -4.12 18.04 -31.07
C VAL A 207 -3.63 16.71 -30.49
N PHE A 208 -4.47 16.02 -29.70
CA PHE A 208 -4.13 14.71 -29.15
C PHE A 208 -4.00 13.64 -30.23
N ALA A 209 -4.85 13.66 -31.25
CA ALA A 209 -4.75 12.75 -32.39
C ALA A 209 -3.43 12.93 -33.15
N ALA A 210 -3.03 14.19 -33.41
CA ALA A 210 -1.75 14.49 -34.05
C ALA A 210 -0.56 14.00 -33.21
N ARG A 211 -0.56 14.25 -31.89
CA ARG A 211 0.50 13.76 -30.98
C ARG A 211 0.58 12.25 -30.93
N LEU A 212 -0.56 11.55 -30.94
CA LEU A 212 -0.61 10.09 -30.99
C LEU A 212 -0.03 9.56 -32.31
N ALA A 213 -0.40 10.15 -33.45
CA ALA A 213 0.12 9.78 -34.76
C ALA A 213 1.64 9.95 -34.84
N MET A 214 2.17 11.08 -34.36
CA MET A 214 3.62 11.33 -34.30
C MET A 214 4.36 10.28 -33.46
N ARG A 215 3.79 9.90 -32.31
CA ARG A 215 4.37 8.86 -31.44
C ARG A 215 4.40 7.49 -32.13
N ASN A 216 3.33 7.11 -32.82
CA ASN A 216 3.29 5.83 -33.54
C ASN A 216 4.31 5.80 -34.70
N ALA A 217 4.40 6.89 -35.48
CA ALA A 217 5.38 6.99 -36.56
C ALA A 217 6.84 6.89 -36.07
N SER A 218 7.13 7.38 -34.86
CA SER A 218 8.46 7.23 -34.26
C SER A 218 8.77 5.83 -33.72
N VAL A 219 7.77 4.96 -33.57
CA VAL A 219 7.96 3.56 -33.15
C VAL A 219 8.20 2.65 -34.35
N ASP A 220 7.66 3.01 -35.52
CA ASP A 220 7.77 2.23 -36.77
C ASP A 220 9.00 2.59 -37.64
N ALA A 221 9.79 3.61 -37.25
CA ALA A 221 10.97 4.11 -37.96
C ALA A 221 12.28 3.67 -37.29
#